data_AF-A0A8C4QQC6-F1
#
_entry.id   AF-A0A8C4QQC6-F1
#
_cell.length_a   1.000
_cell.length_b   1.000
_cell.length_c   1.000
_cell.angle_alpha   90.00
_cell.angle_beta   90.00
_cell.angle_gamma   90.00
#
_symmetry.space_group_name_H-M   'P 1'
#
loop_
_entity.id
_entity.type
_entity.pdbx_description
1 polymer ?
#
loop_
_entity_poly.entity_id
_entity_poly.type
_entity_poly.pdbx_seq_one_letter_code
_entity_poly.pdbx_strand_id
1 'polypeptide(L)'
;EEGFFENLQNELLSLSFRRKSNDLYKFQQSDDLGKIQEPCISALRQILSTDFRVWLSDVFGVTLETTLDMFCSKYEHTDVLLCHDDELEGRRVAYIFYLVPPWTHEDGGQLQLFNVDAHLNPTDIAKSLVPTMNTLIFFEVSPVSYHQVAEVLSQNKCRLSVGGWFHGPTLPRPPRQPESTLSRCSPVTSHEWVSPVYLRTSTQVAIRKRFQRDSEIQLHDFLRVDPKKSGMNVFRGPHDDSVESSCTDDVKTLKRTQKKNFVTRKVTQSEENSSNSSPLELQEAPAGEYLVPGTCEIEPKDQQLFEESTDEQSDEDETSNSETSETSDSDHETSKKIGAPACCGEVRRWRHGAYTLLHDGEGTDADFALDLLLYTSCPDDWPSDFGGFTSYVARDEDEELLTMLPKNNALALVYRDRETLKFVKHVNHRCNNPSLTFHDISFVYYE
;
A
#
# COMPACT_ATOMS: atom_id res chain seq x y z
N GLU A 1 -17.61 -39.39 -15.84
CA GLU A 1 -16.23 -39.08 -15.42
C GLU A 1 -15.47 -38.33 -16.51
N GLU A 2 -15.53 -38.76 -17.79
CA GLU A 2 -15.04 -37.92 -18.89
C GLU A 2 -15.78 -36.58 -18.95
N GLY A 3 -15.02 -35.48 -19.05
CA GLY A 3 -15.55 -34.13 -19.24
C GLY A 3 -16.02 -33.38 -17.99
N PHE A 4 -15.96 -33.94 -16.77
CA PHE A 4 -16.40 -33.20 -15.56
C PHE A 4 -15.66 -31.86 -15.40
N PHE A 5 -14.33 -31.85 -15.52
CA PHE A 5 -13.55 -30.63 -15.33
C PHE A 5 -13.74 -29.62 -16.46
N GLU A 6 -14.00 -30.07 -17.68
CA GLU A 6 -14.32 -29.19 -18.81
C GLU A 6 -15.69 -28.53 -18.59
N ASN A 7 -16.69 -29.31 -18.19
CA ASN A 7 -18.02 -28.80 -17.86
C ASN A 7 -17.98 -27.85 -16.66
N LEU A 8 -17.22 -28.19 -15.61
CA LEU A 8 -17.01 -27.31 -14.46
C LEU A 8 -16.34 -25.99 -14.88
N GLN A 9 -15.32 -26.05 -15.74
CA GLN A 9 -14.69 -24.84 -16.26
C GLN A 9 -15.68 -23.99 -17.06
N ASN A 10 -16.52 -24.61 -17.89
CA ASN A 10 -17.56 -23.90 -18.65
C ASN A 10 -18.62 -23.25 -17.74
N GLU A 11 -19.10 -23.97 -16.72
CA GLU A 11 -20.03 -23.44 -15.72
C GLU A 11 -19.42 -22.28 -14.93
N LEU A 12 -18.14 -22.36 -14.56
CA LEU A 12 -17.46 -21.30 -13.82
C LEU A 12 -17.20 -20.07 -14.69
N LEU A 13 -16.83 -20.26 -15.97
CA LEU A 13 -16.57 -19.15 -16.89
C LEU A 13 -17.85 -18.45 -17.36
N SER A 14 -19.02 -19.08 -17.21
CA SER A 14 -20.32 -18.44 -17.50
C SER A 14 -20.82 -17.53 -16.37
N LEU A 15 -20.18 -17.59 -15.19
CA LEU A 15 -20.51 -16.73 -14.06
C LEU A 15 -20.14 -15.26 -14.33
N SER A 16 -20.79 -14.36 -13.61
CA SER A 16 -20.39 -12.96 -13.56
C SER A 16 -19.15 -12.80 -12.68
N PHE A 17 -18.15 -12.10 -13.19
CA PHE A 17 -16.93 -11.76 -12.46
C PHE A 17 -16.84 -10.25 -12.22
N ARG A 18 -16.42 -9.88 -11.01
CA ARG A 18 -16.13 -8.49 -10.62
C ARG A 18 -14.63 -8.30 -10.54
N ARG A 19 -14.14 -7.20 -11.12
CA ARG A 19 -12.75 -6.79 -10.95
C ARG A 19 -12.55 -6.34 -9.50
N LYS A 20 -11.57 -6.91 -8.82
CA LYS A 20 -11.15 -6.53 -7.47
C LYS A 20 -9.74 -5.97 -7.54
N SER A 21 -9.52 -4.80 -6.95
CA SER A 21 -8.21 -4.16 -6.91
C SER A 21 -8.09 -3.28 -5.68
N ASN A 22 -7.08 -3.52 -4.87
CA ASN A 22 -6.64 -2.67 -3.75
C ASN A 22 -5.10 -2.63 -3.74
N ASP A 23 -4.47 -2.25 -2.66
CA ASP A 23 -3.01 -2.35 -2.50
C ASP A 23 -2.48 -3.79 -2.69
N LEU A 24 -3.14 -4.77 -2.05
CA LEU A 24 -2.72 -6.17 -1.96
C LEU A 24 -2.88 -6.96 -3.26
N TYR A 25 -3.94 -6.69 -4.03
CA TYR A 25 -4.30 -7.54 -5.15
C TYR A 25 -4.88 -6.79 -6.35
N LYS A 26 -4.90 -7.49 -7.48
CA LYS A 26 -5.62 -7.13 -8.69
C LYS A 26 -6.01 -8.41 -9.42
N PHE A 27 -7.28 -8.76 -9.45
CA PHE A 27 -7.79 -9.95 -10.16
C PHE A 27 -9.32 -9.85 -10.37
N GLN A 28 -9.94 -10.89 -10.90
CA GLN A 28 -11.39 -10.99 -11.06
C GLN A 28 -11.95 -12.12 -10.18
N GLN A 29 -13.05 -11.88 -9.47
CA GLN A 29 -13.69 -12.86 -8.59
C GLN A 29 -15.18 -13.00 -8.92
N SER A 30 -15.71 -14.22 -8.88
CA SER A 30 -17.15 -14.44 -8.93
C SER A 30 -17.82 -14.00 -7.63
N ASP A 31 -19.15 -13.94 -7.63
CA ASP A 31 -19.90 -13.99 -6.37
C ASP A 31 -19.69 -15.36 -5.67
N ASP A 32 -20.10 -15.45 -4.40
CA ASP A 32 -20.00 -16.68 -3.60
C ASP A 32 -20.72 -17.86 -4.28
N LEU A 33 -20.04 -19.01 -4.36
CA LEU A 33 -20.54 -20.21 -5.04
C LEU A 33 -21.47 -21.06 -4.17
N GLY A 34 -21.70 -20.70 -2.90
CA GLY A 34 -22.53 -21.46 -1.97
C GLY A 34 -23.98 -21.61 -2.43
N LYS A 35 -24.52 -20.62 -3.15
CA LYS A 35 -25.92 -20.62 -3.64
C LYS A 35 -26.07 -21.02 -5.11
N ILE A 36 -24.97 -21.15 -5.84
CA ILE A 36 -24.98 -21.48 -7.27
C ILE A 36 -25.43 -22.93 -7.49
N GLN A 37 -26.42 -23.14 -8.36
CA GLN A 37 -27.07 -24.44 -8.58
C GLN A 37 -26.61 -25.17 -9.83
N GLU A 38 -25.58 -24.66 -10.52
CA GLU A 38 -25.01 -25.34 -11.67
C GLU A 38 -24.51 -26.74 -11.28
N PRO A 39 -24.72 -27.78 -12.11
CA PRO A 39 -24.51 -29.17 -11.72
C PRO A 39 -23.09 -29.50 -11.24
N CYS A 40 -22.06 -29.10 -11.99
CA CYS A 40 -20.67 -29.41 -11.64
C CYS A 40 -20.19 -28.58 -10.44
N ILE A 41 -20.59 -27.32 -10.35
CA ILE A 41 -20.31 -26.47 -9.17
C ILE A 41 -20.95 -27.08 -7.91
N SER A 42 -22.20 -27.53 -8.01
CA SER A 42 -22.92 -28.16 -6.90
C SER A 42 -22.28 -29.48 -6.47
N ALA A 43 -21.85 -30.30 -7.43
CA ALA A 43 -21.14 -31.54 -7.16
C ALA A 43 -19.79 -31.28 -6.47
N LEU A 44 -19.02 -30.30 -6.92
CA LEU A 44 -17.76 -29.93 -6.29
C LEU A 44 -17.98 -29.44 -4.85
N ARG A 45 -18.96 -28.55 -4.64
CA ARG A 45 -19.33 -28.04 -3.31
C ARG A 45 -19.75 -29.17 -2.37
N GLN A 46 -20.52 -30.14 -2.87
CA GLN A 46 -20.94 -31.30 -2.08
C GLN A 46 -19.72 -32.12 -1.63
N ILE A 47 -18.82 -32.49 -2.55
CA ILE A 47 -17.62 -33.26 -2.23
C ILE A 47 -16.74 -32.54 -1.20
N LEU A 48 -16.52 -31.23 -1.39
CA LEU A 48 -15.72 -30.42 -0.47
C LEU A 48 -16.34 -30.34 0.92
N SER A 49 -17.66 -30.14 1.01
CA SER A 49 -18.36 -29.93 2.29
C SER A 49 -18.67 -31.23 3.06
N THR A 50 -18.65 -32.40 2.41
CA THR A 50 -18.89 -33.71 3.04
C THR A 50 -17.59 -34.48 3.26
N ASP A 51 -17.26 -35.38 2.35
CA ASP A 51 -16.26 -36.44 2.56
C ASP A 51 -14.87 -35.84 2.68
N PHE A 52 -14.58 -34.83 1.85
CA PHE A 52 -13.30 -34.15 1.89
C PHE A 52 -13.10 -33.36 3.18
N ARG A 53 -14.11 -32.63 3.67
CA ARG A 53 -14.03 -31.91 4.95
C ARG A 53 -13.80 -32.84 6.14
N VAL A 54 -14.49 -33.99 6.18
CA VAL A 54 -14.31 -34.99 7.24
C VAL A 54 -12.88 -35.52 7.21
N TRP A 55 -12.40 -35.93 6.03
CA TRP A 55 -11.03 -36.36 5.85
C TRP A 55 -10.00 -35.27 6.23
N LEU A 56 -10.27 -34.01 5.86
CA LEU A 56 -9.40 -32.87 6.17
C LEU A 56 -9.34 -32.60 7.67
N SER A 57 -10.47 -32.77 8.37
CA SER A 57 -10.53 -32.67 9.84
C SER A 57 -9.63 -33.72 10.50
N ASP A 58 -9.63 -34.94 9.98
CA ASP A 58 -8.76 -36.02 10.47
C ASP A 58 -7.27 -35.73 10.19
N VAL A 59 -6.94 -35.20 9.01
CA VAL A 59 -5.56 -34.86 8.61
C VAL A 59 -4.96 -33.78 9.51
N PHE A 60 -5.73 -32.73 9.81
CA PHE A 60 -5.26 -31.61 10.65
C PHE A 60 -5.50 -31.84 12.15
N GLY A 61 -6.21 -32.91 12.53
CA GLY A 61 -6.55 -33.18 13.93
C GLY A 61 -7.44 -32.10 14.56
N VAL A 62 -8.27 -31.43 13.76
CA VAL A 62 -9.16 -30.35 14.19
C VAL A 62 -10.56 -30.56 13.60
N THR A 63 -11.59 -30.31 14.38
CA THR A 63 -12.97 -30.36 13.87
C THR A 63 -13.25 -29.13 13.02
N LEU A 64 -13.40 -29.31 11.71
CA LEU A 64 -13.79 -28.24 10.80
C LEU A 64 -15.32 -28.07 10.79
N GLU A 65 -15.76 -26.82 10.79
CA GLU A 65 -17.16 -26.42 10.68
C GLU A 65 -17.73 -26.75 9.30
N THR A 66 -19.07 -26.82 9.21
CA THR A 66 -19.76 -27.03 7.92
C THR A 66 -19.72 -25.80 7.02
N THR A 67 -19.36 -24.63 7.57
CA THR A 67 -19.19 -23.39 6.82
C THR A 67 -18.03 -23.55 5.84
N LEU A 68 -18.33 -23.34 4.55
CA LEU A 68 -17.38 -23.44 3.45
C LEU A 68 -17.47 -22.16 2.63
N ASP A 69 -16.39 -21.38 2.63
CA ASP A 69 -16.24 -20.28 1.68
C ASP A 69 -15.76 -20.86 0.36
N MET A 70 -16.41 -20.49 -0.74
CA MET A 70 -16.08 -21.03 -2.05
C MET A 70 -16.36 -19.99 -3.12
N PHE A 71 -15.31 -19.52 -3.81
CA PHE A 71 -15.40 -18.53 -4.88
C PHE A 71 -14.53 -18.93 -6.07
N CYS A 72 -14.90 -18.46 -7.26
CA CYS A 72 -14.07 -18.60 -8.45
C CYS A 72 -13.21 -17.36 -8.61
N SER A 73 -11.91 -17.56 -8.85
CA SER A 73 -10.97 -16.48 -9.14
C SER A 73 -10.37 -16.65 -10.52
N LYS A 74 -10.27 -15.54 -11.25
CA LYS A 74 -9.65 -15.42 -12.56
C LYS A 74 -8.51 -14.41 -12.50
N TYR A 75 -7.32 -14.85 -12.88
CA TYR A 75 -6.15 -14.00 -13.06
C TYR A 75 -5.75 -14.00 -14.54
N GLU A 76 -5.70 -12.80 -15.12
CA GLU A 76 -5.25 -12.54 -16.49
C GLU A 76 -3.95 -11.74 -16.47
N HIS A 77 -3.42 -11.37 -17.64
CA HIS A 77 -2.18 -10.61 -17.73
C HIS A 77 -2.13 -9.42 -16.76
N THR A 78 -1.05 -9.33 -15.98
CA THR A 78 -0.79 -8.34 -14.92
C THR A 78 -1.55 -8.50 -13.60
N ASP A 79 -2.40 -9.50 -13.48
CA ASP A 79 -3.11 -9.79 -12.23
C ASP A 79 -2.18 -10.47 -11.23
N VAL A 80 -2.36 -10.15 -9.94
CA VAL A 80 -1.47 -10.54 -8.83
C VAL A 80 -2.25 -10.54 -7.52
N LEU A 81 -1.80 -11.35 -6.56
CA LEU A 81 -2.19 -11.26 -5.15
C LEU A 81 -0.90 -11.36 -4.34
N LEU A 82 -0.49 -10.26 -3.72
CA LEU A 82 0.80 -10.12 -3.06
C LEU A 82 0.85 -10.87 -1.72
N CYS A 83 2.02 -10.87 -1.07
CA CYS A 83 2.28 -11.63 0.15
C CYS A 83 1.28 -11.32 1.28
N HIS A 84 0.58 -12.36 1.75
CA HIS A 84 -0.38 -12.34 2.86
C HIS A 84 -0.43 -13.73 3.54
N ASP A 85 -1.09 -13.84 4.69
CA ASP A 85 -1.15 -15.07 5.52
C ASP A 85 -2.56 -15.69 5.58
N ASP A 86 -3.55 -15.09 4.91
CA ASP A 86 -4.97 -15.47 4.94
C ASP A 86 -5.64 -15.38 6.32
N GLU A 87 -4.99 -14.73 7.29
CA GLU A 87 -5.44 -14.68 8.68
C GLU A 87 -6.73 -13.85 8.80
N LEU A 88 -7.83 -14.54 9.09
CA LEU A 88 -9.13 -13.96 9.43
C LEU A 88 -9.85 -14.92 10.38
N GLU A 89 -10.65 -14.37 11.30
CA GLU A 89 -11.34 -15.19 12.32
C GLU A 89 -12.17 -16.31 11.68
N GLY A 90 -12.09 -17.51 12.25
CA GLY A 90 -12.77 -18.70 11.72
C GLY A 90 -12.03 -19.44 10.60
N ARG A 91 -11.20 -18.78 9.79
CA ARG A 91 -10.46 -19.47 8.72
C ARG A 91 -9.42 -20.42 9.29
N ARG A 92 -9.48 -21.70 8.91
CA ARG A 92 -8.54 -22.73 9.38
C ARG A 92 -7.75 -23.45 8.32
N VAL A 93 -8.36 -23.77 7.19
CA VAL A 93 -7.64 -24.39 6.07
C VAL A 93 -7.99 -23.65 4.78
N ALA A 94 -7.01 -23.00 4.17
CA ALA A 94 -7.14 -22.42 2.85
C ALA A 94 -7.00 -23.53 1.80
N TYR A 95 -7.75 -23.42 0.70
CA TYR A 95 -7.62 -24.34 -0.42
C TYR A 95 -7.75 -23.64 -1.76
N ILE A 96 -7.11 -24.22 -2.77
CA ILE A 96 -7.10 -23.74 -4.14
C ILE A 96 -7.19 -24.96 -5.07
N PHE A 97 -8.22 -25.00 -5.89
CA PHE A 97 -8.44 -26.02 -6.92
C PHE A 97 -8.25 -25.40 -8.31
N TYR A 98 -7.20 -25.83 -9.02
CA TYR A 98 -6.80 -25.26 -10.29
C TYR A 98 -7.53 -25.86 -11.49
N LEU A 99 -8.04 -24.98 -12.35
CA LEU A 99 -8.73 -25.30 -13.60
C LEU A 99 -8.08 -24.55 -14.77
N VAL A 100 -6.76 -24.68 -14.88
CA VAL A 100 -5.92 -23.92 -15.83
C VAL A 100 -5.65 -24.71 -17.13
N PRO A 101 -5.44 -24.04 -18.28
CA PRO A 101 -4.84 -24.68 -19.46
C PRO A 101 -3.39 -25.12 -19.17
N PRO A 102 -2.68 -25.78 -20.10
CA PRO A 102 -1.25 -26.06 -19.94
C PRO A 102 -0.46 -24.81 -19.51
N TRP A 103 0.12 -24.89 -18.31
CA TRP A 103 0.77 -23.78 -17.62
C TRP A 103 2.24 -24.08 -17.36
N THR A 104 3.07 -23.05 -17.45
CA THR A 104 4.52 -23.14 -17.29
C THR A 104 5.02 -22.06 -16.34
N HIS A 105 6.32 -22.08 -16.02
CA HIS A 105 6.89 -21.10 -15.09
C HIS A 105 6.93 -19.69 -15.74
N GLU A 106 7.03 -19.64 -17.06
CA GLU A 106 7.09 -18.44 -17.89
C GLU A 106 5.74 -17.71 -17.96
N ASP A 107 4.64 -18.42 -17.71
CA ASP A 107 3.30 -17.84 -17.68
C ASP A 107 3.02 -17.00 -16.40
N GLY A 108 3.88 -17.12 -15.38
CA GLY A 108 3.66 -16.50 -14.07
C GLY A 108 2.56 -17.20 -13.27
N GLY A 109 1.88 -16.49 -12.35
CA GLY A 109 0.71 -17.02 -11.65
C GLY A 109 0.97 -18.15 -10.64
N GLN A 110 2.24 -18.39 -10.28
CA GLN A 110 2.60 -19.44 -9.32
C GLN A 110 2.04 -19.13 -7.93
N LEU A 111 1.67 -20.18 -7.19
CA LEU A 111 1.51 -20.06 -5.74
C LEU A 111 2.90 -20.09 -5.11
N GLN A 112 3.33 -18.98 -4.53
CA GLN A 112 4.63 -18.84 -3.88
C GLN A 112 4.44 -18.85 -2.37
N LEU A 113 5.18 -19.72 -1.68
CA LEU A 113 5.17 -19.86 -0.23
C LEU A 113 6.45 -19.28 0.34
N PHE A 114 6.36 -18.51 1.41
CA PHE A 114 7.50 -17.82 2.01
C PHE A 114 8.06 -18.57 3.22
N ASN A 115 9.37 -18.46 3.41
CA ASN A 115 10.03 -18.76 4.68
C ASN A 115 9.62 -17.73 5.74
N VAL A 116 9.94 -17.98 7.02
CA VAL A 116 9.79 -16.98 8.09
C VAL A 116 11.04 -16.82 8.95
N ASP A 117 11.28 -15.61 9.45
CA ASP A 117 12.37 -15.33 10.38
C ASP A 117 12.01 -15.62 11.86
N ALA A 118 12.95 -15.31 12.77
CA ALA A 118 12.77 -15.46 14.21
C ALA A 118 11.65 -14.59 14.82
N HIS A 119 11.23 -13.55 14.11
CA HIS A 119 10.17 -12.62 14.49
C HIS A 119 8.82 -13.01 13.84
N LEU A 120 8.74 -14.15 13.15
CA LEU A 120 7.56 -14.64 12.40
C LEU A 120 7.21 -13.78 11.17
N ASN A 121 8.23 -13.21 10.55
CA ASN A 121 8.13 -12.35 9.40
C ASN A 121 8.33 -13.18 8.13
N PRO A 122 7.54 -13.05 7.04
CA PRO A 122 7.86 -13.71 5.79
C PRO A 122 9.26 -13.27 5.37
N THR A 123 10.10 -14.19 4.90
CA THR A 123 11.42 -13.90 4.29
C THR A 123 11.35 -14.16 2.78
N ASP A 124 12.28 -14.91 2.23
CA ASP A 124 12.35 -15.34 0.84
C ASP A 124 11.30 -16.40 0.46
N ILE A 125 11.08 -16.54 -0.85
CA ILE A 125 10.20 -17.58 -1.41
C ILE A 125 10.87 -18.94 -1.22
N ALA A 126 10.28 -19.75 -0.35
CA ALA A 126 10.71 -21.12 -0.08
C ALA A 126 10.30 -22.09 -1.20
N LYS A 127 9.09 -21.92 -1.73
CA LYS A 127 8.52 -22.78 -2.77
C LYS A 127 7.72 -21.96 -3.77
N SER A 128 7.79 -22.35 -5.05
CA SER A 128 7.02 -21.76 -6.15
C SER A 128 6.32 -22.88 -6.90
N LEU A 129 4.99 -22.96 -6.77
CA LEU A 129 4.18 -24.04 -7.30
C LEU A 129 3.45 -23.56 -8.56
N VAL A 130 3.77 -24.18 -9.71
CA VAL A 130 3.12 -23.91 -10.99
C VAL A 130 1.72 -24.54 -10.96
N PRO A 131 0.64 -23.77 -11.23
CA PRO A 131 -0.70 -24.32 -11.23
C PRO A 131 -0.87 -25.33 -12.37
N THR A 132 -1.53 -26.46 -12.09
CA THR A 132 -1.80 -27.50 -13.08
C THR A 132 -3.27 -27.89 -13.04
N MET A 133 -3.84 -28.23 -14.20
CA MET A 133 -5.24 -28.65 -14.30
C MET A 133 -5.57 -29.78 -13.31
N ASN A 134 -6.74 -29.70 -12.67
CA ASN A 134 -7.21 -30.72 -11.71
C ASN A 134 -6.22 -30.96 -10.55
N THR A 135 -5.67 -29.88 -10.01
CA THR A 135 -4.77 -29.94 -8.85
C THR A 135 -5.36 -29.15 -7.70
N LEU A 136 -5.53 -29.83 -6.56
CA LEU A 136 -5.93 -29.23 -5.30
C LEU A 136 -4.69 -28.98 -4.44
N ILE A 137 -4.54 -27.76 -3.94
CA ILE A 137 -3.59 -27.41 -2.89
C ILE A 137 -4.38 -26.93 -1.69
N PHE A 138 -3.95 -27.31 -0.48
CA PHE A 138 -4.50 -26.79 0.76
C PHE A 138 -3.39 -26.66 1.82
N PHE A 139 -3.58 -25.74 2.76
CA PHE A 139 -2.65 -25.51 3.87
C PHE A 139 -3.37 -24.89 5.06
N GLU A 140 -2.84 -25.12 6.26
CA GLU A 140 -3.36 -24.50 7.48
C GLU A 140 -3.12 -22.99 7.45
N VAL A 141 -4.17 -22.23 7.77
CA VAL A 141 -4.09 -20.79 8.01
C VAL A 141 -3.47 -20.57 9.38
N SER A 142 -2.33 -19.88 9.43
CA SER A 142 -1.55 -19.66 10.64
C SER A 142 -0.79 -18.33 10.57
N PRO A 143 -0.23 -17.83 11.69
CA PRO A 143 0.59 -16.62 11.69
C PRO A 143 1.90 -16.69 10.86
N VAL A 144 2.17 -17.82 10.19
CA VAL A 144 3.36 -18.06 9.37
C VAL A 144 3.03 -18.64 7.99
N SER A 145 1.75 -18.76 7.61
CA SER A 145 1.32 -19.28 6.30
C SER A 145 1.41 -18.24 5.19
N TYR A 146 2.50 -17.48 5.15
CA TYR A 146 2.72 -16.43 4.18
C TYR A 146 2.85 -17.00 2.76
N HIS A 147 2.05 -16.45 1.86
CA HIS A 147 2.01 -16.85 0.46
C HIS A 147 1.54 -15.73 -0.46
N GLN A 148 1.76 -15.91 -1.76
CA GLN A 148 1.27 -15.00 -2.79
C GLN A 148 0.91 -15.75 -4.08
N VAL A 149 0.09 -15.13 -4.92
CA VAL A 149 -0.05 -15.50 -6.33
C VAL A 149 0.83 -14.55 -7.13
N ALA A 150 1.94 -15.07 -7.65
CA ALA A 150 2.84 -14.31 -8.51
C ALA A 150 2.09 -13.69 -9.69
N GLU A 151 2.58 -12.58 -10.21
CA GLU A 151 1.95 -11.91 -11.35
C GLU A 151 1.78 -12.87 -12.54
N VAL A 152 0.60 -12.86 -13.16
CA VAL A 152 0.37 -13.58 -14.43
C VAL A 152 1.02 -12.80 -15.57
N LEU A 153 2.04 -13.40 -16.16
CA LEU A 153 2.83 -12.82 -17.25
C LEU A 153 2.26 -13.18 -18.63
N SER A 154 1.52 -14.28 -18.71
CA SER A 154 0.87 -14.73 -19.94
C SER A 154 -0.15 -13.70 -20.43
N GLN A 155 -0.10 -13.33 -21.71
CA GLN A 155 -1.03 -12.37 -22.32
C GLN A 155 -2.33 -12.99 -22.83
N ASN A 156 -2.33 -14.31 -23.04
CA ASN A 156 -3.40 -15.04 -23.73
C ASN A 156 -3.97 -16.21 -22.92
N LYS A 157 -3.46 -16.47 -21.72
CA LYS A 157 -3.97 -17.50 -20.83
C LYS A 157 -4.71 -16.90 -19.64
N CYS A 158 -5.67 -17.66 -19.13
CA CYS A 158 -6.46 -17.35 -17.96
C CYS A 158 -6.15 -18.37 -16.87
N ARG A 159 -5.66 -17.90 -15.72
CA ARG A 159 -5.47 -18.73 -14.53
C ARG A 159 -6.79 -18.77 -13.76
N LEU A 160 -7.58 -19.81 -14.01
CA LEU A 160 -8.84 -20.07 -13.31
C LEU A 160 -8.61 -21.00 -12.11
N SER A 161 -9.20 -20.65 -10.97
CA SER A 161 -9.18 -21.49 -9.78
C SER A 161 -10.44 -21.31 -8.96
N VAL A 162 -10.92 -22.39 -8.35
CA VAL A 162 -11.88 -22.32 -7.24
C VAL A 162 -11.08 -22.30 -5.95
N GLY A 163 -11.31 -21.33 -5.08
CA GLY A 163 -10.62 -21.23 -3.80
C GLY A 163 -11.55 -20.83 -2.67
N GLY A 164 -11.04 -20.91 -1.46
CA GLY A 164 -11.74 -20.48 -0.26
C GLY A 164 -11.16 -21.12 1.00
N TRP A 165 -12.00 -21.19 2.04
CA TRP A 165 -11.57 -21.62 3.37
C TRP A 165 -12.56 -22.60 3.98
N PHE A 166 -12.02 -23.62 4.63
CA PHE A 166 -12.72 -24.38 5.65
C PHE A 166 -12.60 -23.66 6.99
N HIS A 167 -13.73 -23.50 7.67
CA HIS A 167 -13.78 -22.80 8.95
C HIS A 167 -13.58 -23.74 10.14
N GLY A 168 -13.16 -23.19 11.27
CA GLY A 168 -12.95 -23.91 12.52
C GLY A 168 -12.44 -23.01 13.65
N PRO A 169 -12.02 -23.59 14.80
CA PRO A 169 -11.66 -22.82 15.98
C PRO A 169 -10.50 -21.84 15.74
N THR A 170 -10.63 -20.54 15.96
CA THR A 170 -9.56 -19.57 15.64
C THR A 170 -8.21 -19.88 16.35
N LEU A 171 -7.09 -19.74 15.64
CA LEU A 171 -5.75 -19.81 16.23
C LEU A 171 -5.37 -18.51 16.95
N PRO A 172 -4.68 -18.56 18.10
CA PRO A 172 -4.27 -17.36 18.80
C PRO A 172 -3.23 -16.58 17.99
N ARG A 173 -3.43 -15.27 17.88
CA ARG A 173 -2.52 -14.37 17.18
C ARG A 173 -1.38 -13.91 18.10
N PRO A 174 -0.11 -14.06 17.70
CA PRO A 174 1.00 -13.44 18.40
C PRO A 174 0.88 -11.90 18.32
N PRO A 175 1.16 -11.18 19.42
CA PRO A 175 1.18 -9.72 19.40
C PRO A 175 2.16 -9.22 18.34
N ARG A 176 1.79 -8.14 17.66
CA ARG A 176 2.63 -7.55 16.62
C ARG A 176 3.84 -6.87 17.25
N GLN A 177 4.99 -6.99 16.59
CA GLN A 177 6.15 -6.20 16.98
C GLN A 177 5.99 -4.77 16.44
N PRO A 178 6.35 -3.74 17.22
CA PRO A 178 6.39 -2.37 16.72
C PRO A 178 7.37 -2.26 15.56
N GLU A 179 6.98 -1.55 14.50
CA GLU A 179 7.90 -1.27 13.40
C GLU A 179 8.99 -0.28 13.82
N SER A 180 10.17 -0.40 13.20
CA SER A 180 11.20 0.60 13.36
C SER A 180 10.78 1.86 12.60
N THR A 181 10.49 2.94 13.33
CA THR A 181 10.21 4.25 12.73
C THR A 181 11.47 4.81 12.06
N LEU A 182 11.29 5.50 10.93
CA LEU A 182 12.38 6.27 10.33
C LEU A 182 12.81 7.37 11.31
N SER A 183 14.12 7.53 11.47
CA SER A 183 14.69 8.58 12.30
C SER A 183 14.26 9.95 11.76
N ARG A 184 13.59 10.73 12.60
CA ARG A 184 13.18 12.09 12.27
C ARG A 184 14.40 13.03 12.32
N CYS A 185 14.46 13.98 11.40
CA CYS A 185 15.49 15.00 11.28
C CYS A 185 14.86 16.40 11.24
N SER A 186 15.65 17.43 11.51
CA SER A 186 15.18 18.81 11.38
C SER A 186 15.07 19.23 9.91
N PRO A 187 14.00 19.93 9.53
CA PRO A 187 13.83 20.47 8.18
C PRO A 187 14.91 21.53 7.87
N VAL A 188 15.48 21.47 6.66
CA VAL A 188 16.41 22.49 6.12
C VAL A 188 15.77 23.10 4.88
N THR A 189 15.97 24.40 4.63
CA THR A 189 15.45 25.13 3.46
C THR A 189 16.57 25.52 2.51
N SER A 190 16.51 25.12 1.24
CA SER A 190 17.33 25.70 0.15
C SER A 190 16.44 26.13 -1.02
N HIS A 191 16.57 27.40 -1.45
CA HIS A 191 15.77 27.97 -2.55
C HIS A 191 16.47 27.90 -3.91
N GLU A 192 17.71 27.42 -3.95
CA GLU A 192 18.56 27.45 -5.14
C GLU A 192 18.02 26.55 -6.26
N TRP A 193 17.37 25.45 -5.88
CA TRP A 193 16.88 24.40 -6.77
C TRP A 193 15.44 24.62 -7.24
N VAL A 194 14.69 25.49 -6.56
CA VAL A 194 13.25 25.70 -6.82
C VAL A 194 13.04 26.65 -7.99
N SER A 195 12.14 26.28 -8.90
CA SER A 195 11.73 27.11 -10.03
C SER A 195 11.28 28.50 -9.56
N PRO A 196 11.79 29.61 -10.17
CA PRO A 196 11.49 30.96 -9.71
C PRO A 196 10.01 31.33 -9.71
N VAL A 197 9.17 30.61 -10.46
CA VAL A 197 7.70 30.80 -10.45
C VAL A 197 7.12 30.55 -9.07
N TYR A 198 7.62 29.54 -8.34
CA TYR A 198 7.17 29.16 -6.99
C TYR A 198 7.77 30.04 -5.89
N LEU A 199 8.76 30.87 -6.21
CA LEU A 199 9.34 31.87 -5.30
C LEU A 199 8.59 33.21 -5.33
N ARG A 200 7.64 33.39 -6.26
CA ARG A 200 6.82 34.62 -6.33
C ARG A 200 5.74 34.60 -5.26
N THR A 201 5.61 35.70 -4.51
CA THR A 201 4.61 35.85 -3.44
C THR A 201 3.18 35.62 -3.92
N SER A 202 2.83 36.11 -5.12
CA SER A 202 1.50 35.89 -5.70
C SER A 202 1.21 34.42 -5.95
N THR A 203 2.18 33.67 -6.47
CA THR A 203 2.08 32.22 -6.67
C THR A 203 1.93 31.50 -5.34
N GLN A 204 2.72 31.84 -4.33
CA GLN A 204 2.65 31.22 -3.00
C GLN A 204 1.29 31.47 -2.31
N VAL A 205 0.72 32.67 -2.46
CA VAL A 205 -0.64 32.97 -1.98
C VAL A 205 -1.68 32.10 -2.70
N ALA A 206 -1.56 31.93 -4.03
CA ALA A 206 -2.47 31.07 -4.79
C ALA A 206 -2.34 29.59 -4.38
N ILE A 207 -1.11 29.11 -4.20
CA ILE A 207 -0.81 27.74 -3.73
C ILE A 207 -1.43 27.51 -2.36
N ARG A 208 -1.20 28.40 -1.39
CA ARG A 208 -1.77 28.27 -0.03
C ARG A 208 -3.29 28.21 -0.06
N LYS A 209 -3.95 29.10 -0.83
CA LYS A 209 -5.41 29.09 -0.95
C LYS A 209 -5.96 27.79 -1.55
N ARG A 210 -5.28 27.24 -2.56
CA ARG A 210 -5.68 25.96 -3.15
C ARG A 210 -5.47 24.82 -2.16
N PHE A 211 -4.28 24.75 -1.55
CA PHE A 211 -3.92 23.70 -0.61
C PHE A 211 -4.83 23.69 0.63
N GLN A 212 -5.24 24.86 1.14
CA GLN A 212 -6.21 24.97 2.24
C GLN A 212 -7.58 24.40 1.91
N ARG A 213 -8.00 24.47 0.64
CA ARG A 213 -9.31 23.98 0.20
C ARG A 213 -9.27 22.49 -0.12
N ASP A 214 -8.20 22.05 -0.78
CA ASP A 214 -8.14 20.72 -1.40
C ASP A 214 -7.30 19.73 -0.57
N SER A 215 -6.50 20.20 0.40
CA SER A 215 -5.49 19.42 1.16
C SER A 215 -4.46 18.67 0.30
N GLU A 216 -4.45 18.94 -1.00
CA GLU A 216 -3.52 18.41 -1.99
C GLU A 216 -3.08 19.53 -2.93
N ILE A 217 -1.86 19.43 -3.46
CA ILE A 217 -1.49 20.16 -4.67
C ILE A 217 -0.37 19.45 -5.43
N GLN A 218 -0.44 19.50 -6.76
CA GLN A 218 0.67 19.12 -7.65
C GLN A 218 1.27 20.33 -8.35
N LEU A 219 2.58 20.52 -8.19
CA LEU A 219 3.37 21.60 -8.78
C LEU A 219 4.31 21.03 -9.86
N HIS A 220 4.07 21.40 -11.11
CA HIS A 220 4.90 20.96 -12.25
C HIS A 220 6.14 21.81 -12.44
N ASP A 221 7.16 21.28 -13.11
CA ASP A 221 8.42 21.97 -13.36
C ASP A 221 9.02 22.57 -12.07
N PHE A 222 8.96 21.79 -10.98
CA PHE A 222 9.25 22.28 -9.64
C PHE A 222 10.73 22.62 -9.48
N LEU A 223 11.62 21.75 -9.95
CA LEU A 223 13.05 22.00 -9.97
C LEU A 223 13.45 22.85 -11.17
N ARG A 224 14.44 23.72 -10.97
CA ARG A 224 15.08 24.49 -12.04
C ARG A 224 15.72 23.56 -13.06
N VAL A 225 15.35 23.74 -14.32
CA VAL A 225 16.05 23.11 -15.45
C VAL A 225 17.13 24.08 -15.91
N ASP A 226 18.41 23.80 -15.61
CA ASP A 226 19.51 24.58 -16.17
C ASP A 226 19.67 24.23 -17.66
N PRO A 227 19.49 25.20 -18.59
CA PRO A 227 19.58 24.94 -20.03
C PRO A 227 21.00 24.51 -20.47
N LYS A 228 22.05 24.79 -19.69
CA LYS A 228 23.42 24.27 -19.96
C LYS A 228 23.65 22.87 -19.38
N LYS A 229 22.76 22.41 -18.51
CA LYS A 229 22.73 21.07 -17.92
C LYS A 229 21.41 20.37 -18.25
N SER A 230 20.83 20.60 -19.44
CA SER A 230 19.52 20.06 -19.83
C SER A 230 19.50 18.53 -20.04
N GLY A 231 20.50 17.83 -19.52
CA GLY A 231 20.56 16.38 -19.33
C GLY A 231 20.77 15.99 -17.86
N MET A 232 20.46 16.85 -16.88
CA MET A 232 20.39 16.50 -15.46
C MET A 232 19.23 15.51 -15.22
N ASN A 233 19.45 14.28 -15.66
CA ASN A 233 19.01 13.15 -14.87
C ASN A 233 19.77 13.25 -13.55
N VAL A 234 19.12 13.79 -12.51
CA VAL A 234 19.71 13.92 -11.17
C VAL A 234 20.21 12.55 -10.65
N PHE A 235 19.73 11.44 -11.24
CA PHE A 235 20.11 10.06 -10.93
C PHE A 235 20.42 9.20 -12.16
N ARG A 236 21.25 9.64 -13.11
CA ARG A 236 21.84 8.71 -14.11
C ARG A 236 23.34 8.57 -13.89
N GLY A 237 23.70 8.08 -12.71
CA GLY A 237 25.00 7.45 -12.49
C GLY A 237 25.06 6.08 -13.21
N PRO A 238 26.25 5.54 -13.48
CA PRO A 238 26.38 4.15 -13.90
C PRO A 238 25.66 3.25 -12.89
N HIS A 239 25.04 2.17 -13.37
CA HIS A 239 24.49 1.08 -12.55
C HIS A 239 25.54 0.62 -11.53
N ASP A 240 25.50 1.19 -10.34
CA ASP A 240 26.34 0.77 -9.23
C ASP A 240 25.42 0.33 -8.09
N ASP A 241 24.96 -0.91 -8.21
CA ASP A 241 24.10 -1.59 -7.23
C ASP A 241 24.81 -1.76 -5.86
N SER A 242 26.07 -1.30 -5.71
CA SER A 242 26.88 -1.50 -4.48
C SER A 242 26.62 -0.48 -3.36
N VAL A 243 25.95 0.65 -3.65
CA VAL A 243 25.64 1.73 -2.68
C VAL A 243 24.14 1.89 -2.44
N GLU A 244 23.30 1.22 -3.25
CA GLU A 244 21.84 1.18 -3.08
C GLU A 244 21.50 0.12 -2.02
N SER A 245 20.88 0.52 -0.90
CA SER A 245 20.14 -0.47 -0.09
C SER A 245 18.85 -0.75 -0.82
N SER A 246 18.63 -1.95 -1.30
CA SER A 246 17.27 -2.28 -1.71
C SER A 246 16.37 -2.22 -0.46
N CYS A 247 15.18 -1.62 -0.59
CA CYS A 247 14.08 -1.82 0.37
C CYS A 247 13.36 -3.16 0.06
N THR A 248 13.96 -3.99 -0.79
CA THR A 248 14.05 -5.40 -0.53
C THR A 248 15.27 -5.56 0.36
N ASP A 249 15.12 -5.92 1.64
CA ASP A 249 16.22 -6.69 2.22
C ASP A 249 16.56 -7.80 1.19
N ASP A 250 17.85 -8.13 0.99
CA ASP A 250 18.26 -9.28 0.17
C ASP A 250 17.28 -10.45 0.39
N VAL A 251 17.18 -11.39 -0.56
CA VAL A 251 16.36 -12.62 -0.52
C VAL A 251 16.73 -13.56 0.68
N LYS A 252 16.99 -13.00 1.86
CA LYS A 252 17.49 -13.57 3.10
C LYS A 252 16.80 -12.97 4.34
N THR A 253 16.05 -11.85 4.25
CA THR A 253 15.30 -11.32 5.42
C THR A 253 14.17 -10.38 5.01
N LEU A 254 13.05 -10.87 4.46
CA LEU A 254 11.82 -10.06 4.51
C LEU A 254 11.33 -9.96 5.98
N LYS A 255 10.72 -8.82 6.33
CA LYS A 255 10.04 -8.58 7.61
C LYS A 255 8.50 -8.81 7.46
N ARG A 256 7.77 -9.09 8.55
CA ARG A 256 6.31 -9.30 8.83
C ARG A 256 5.53 -8.06 8.45
N THR A 257 6.30 -7.01 8.26
CA THR A 257 5.98 -5.62 8.03
C THR A 257 6.59 -5.11 6.72
N GLN A 258 7.41 -5.89 6.00
CA GLN A 258 7.86 -5.54 4.64
C GLN A 258 6.82 -5.90 3.59
N LYS A 259 5.77 -5.10 3.69
CA LYS A 259 4.71 -4.81 2.75
C LYS A 259 5.18 -3.96 1.59
N LYS A 260 6.49 -3.86 1.38
CA LYS A 260 7.13 -2.88 0.52
C LYS A 260 8.20 -3.63 -0.27
N ASN A 261 8.18 -3.47 -1.58
CA ASN A 261 9.21 -3.97 -2.48
C ASN A 261 9.62 -2.78 -3.34
N PHE A 262 10.75 -2.15 -3.07
CA PHE A 262 11.33 -1.11 -3.91
C PHE A 262 12.80 -0.94 -3.51
N VAL A 263 13.56 -0.09 -4.21
CA VAL A 263 14.94 0.23 -3.81
C VAL A 263 14.95 1.60 -3.14
N THR A 264 15.60 1.76 -1.99
CA THR A 264 15.56 3.01 -1.21
C THR A 264 16.91 3.44 -0.70
N ARG A 265 17.18 4.74 -0.64
CA ARG A 265 18.32 5.29 0.11
C ARG A 265 17.79 6.21 1.19
N LYS A 266 18.04 5.84 2.45
CA LYS A 266 17.74 6.71 3.59
C LYS A 266 18.58 7.97 3.48
N VAL A 267 17.97 9.06 3.89
CA VAL A 267 18.63 10.34 3.93
C VAL A 267 19.07 10.60 5.38
N THR A 268 20.38 10.53 5.65
CA THR A 268 20.99 10.81 6.96
C THR A 268 21.70 12.15 6.95
N GLN A 269 21.61 12.93 8.03
CA GLN A 269 22.49 14.08 8.24
C GLN A 269 23.94 13.56 8.40
N SER A 270 24.84 13.91 7.47
CA SER A 270 26.27 13.70 7.67
C SER A 270 26.79 14.72 8.68
N GLU A 271 27.31 14.24 9.81
CA GLU A 271 28.15 15.05 10.70
C GLU A 271 29.39 15.48 9.92
N GLU A 272 29.63 16.79 9.87
CA GLU A 272 30.86 17.38 9.34
C GLU A 272 32.07 16.86 10.13
N ASN A 273 32.71 15.80 9.65
CA ASN A 273 34.05 15.44 10.12
C ASN A 273 35.09 15.97 9.14
N SER A 274 35.77 17.02 9.60
CA SER A 274 36.96 17.58 8.99
C SER A 274 38.05 16.51 8.84
N SER A 275 38.57 16.30 7.64
CA SER A 275 40.02 16.26 7.36
C SER A 275 40.33 15.95 5.90
N ASN A 276 41.25 16.75 5.36
CA ASN A 276 41.76 16.70 3.99
C ASN A 276 42.41 15.36 3.61
N SER A 277 41.99 14.78 2.49
CA SER A 277 42.88 14.34 1.40
C SER A 277 42.08 13.81 0.20
N SER A 278 42.23 14.44 -0.97
CA SER A 278 41.65 14.06 -2.29
C SER A 278 42.01 12.61 -2.68
N PRO A 279 41.17 11.85 -3.45
CA PRO A 279 41.03 12.08 -4.90
C PRO A 279 39.68 11.66 -5.55
N LEU A 280 39.56 11.90 -6.88
CA LEU A 280 38.58 11.39 -7.86
C LEU A 280 37.23 12.12 -7.99
N GLU A 281 37.19 13.02 -8.98
CA GLU A 281 36.00 13.74 -9.47
C GLU A 281 34.99 12.78 -10.14
N LEU A 282 34.04 12.29 -9.34
CA LEU A 282 32.64 12.17 -9.75
C LEU A 282 31.95 13.37 -9.11
N GLN A 283 31.41 14.29 -9.92
CA GLN A 283 30.61 15.41 -9.41
C GLN A 283 29.33 14.84 -8.80
N GLU A 284 29.41 14.53 -7.51
CA GLU A 284 28.32 14.12 -6.65
C GLU A 284 27.19 15.15 -6.77
N ALA A 285 26.00 14.71 -7.21
CA ALA A 285 24.79 15.44 -6.88
C ALA A 285 24.67 15.41 -5.35
N PRO A 286 24.60 16.56 -4.65
CA PRO A 286 24.62 16.55 -3.21
C PRO A 286 23.34 15.87 -2.69
N ALA A 287 23.52 14.70 -2.13
CA ALA A 287 22.58 14.14 -1.17
C ALA A 287 22.58 15.10 0.03
N GLY A 288 21.61 16.01 0.10
CA GLY A 288 21.32 16.77 1.30
C GLY A 288 21.41 18.28 1.18
N GLU A 289 20.44 18.89 0.51
CA GLU A 289 19.91 20.21 0.90
C GLU A 289 18.40 20.15 0.73
N TYR A 290 17.69 20.04 1.85
CA TYR A 290 16.28 19.65 1.88
C TYR A 290 15.36 20.78 1.41
N LEU A 291 14.26 20.38 0.77
CA LEU A 291 13.25 21.27 0.21
C LEU A 291 12.10 21.39 1.20
N VAL A 292 12.12 22.42 2.03
CA VAL A 292 10.97 22.80 2.87
C VAL A 292 10.26 23.97 2.17
N PRO A 293 8.96 23.87 1.87
CA PRO A 293 8.14 25.05 1.58
C PRO A 293 8.22 25.94 2.83
N GLY A 294 8.72 27.18 2.68
CA GLY A 294 8.88 28.10 3.80
C GLY A 294 7.63 28.15 4.67
N THR A 295 7.81 27.88 5.96
CA THR A 295 6.85 27.97 7.09
C THR A 295 5.42 28.29 6.66
N CYS A 296 4.60 27.25 6.45
CA CYS A 296 3.16 27.38 6.57
C CYS A 296 2.85 27.54 8.06
N GLU A 297 2.84 28.77 8.56
CA GLU A 297 2.10 29.08 9.79
C GLU A 297 0.61 28.92 9.45
N ILE A 298 0.07 27.73 9.69
CA ILE A 298 -1.37 27.51 9.76
C ILE A 298 -1.75 27.88 11.19
N GLU A 299 -2.22 29.11 11.40
CA GLU A 299 -2.84 29.44 12.68
C GLU A 299 -4.13 28.62 12.82
N PRO A 300 -4.33 27.89 13.93
CA PRO A 300 -5.59 27.22 14.19
C PRO A 300 -6.64 28.29 14.47
N LYS A 301 -7.58 28.47 13.53
CA LYS A 301 -8.78 29.26 13.80
C LYS A 301 -10.00 28.37 13.82
N ASP A 302 -10.53 28.28 15.04
CA ASP A 302 -11.94 28.24 15.39
C ASP A 302 -12.68 26.94 15.05
N GLN A 303 -12.53 25.98 15.97
CA GLN A 303 -13.62 25.07 16.36
C GLN A 303 -14.79 25.90 16.88
N GLN A 304 -15.61 26.44 16.00
CA GLN A 304 -16.97 26.90 16.30
C GLN A 304 -17.59 27.28 14.96
N LEU A 305 -18.42 26.40 14.40
CA LEU A 305 -19.50 26.71 13.46
C LEU A 305 -20.17 25.38 13.05
N PHE A 306 -20.86 24.76 13.99
CA PHE A 306 -21.96 23.82 13.73
C PHE A 306 -22.92 23.92 14.91
N GLU A 307 -23.74 24.97 14.91
CA GLU A 307 -25.04 24.91 15.57
C GLU A 307 -26.08 25.41 14.57
N GLU A 308 -27.06 24.53 14.35
CA GLU A 308 -28.12 24.67 13.37
C GLU A 308 -29.04 25.84 13.71
N SER A 309 -29.48 26.52 12.65
CA SER A 309 -30.54 27.50 12.65
C SER A 309 -31.90 26.84 12.94
N THR A 310 -32.54 27.23 14.04
CA THR A 310 -34.00 27.29 14.13
C THR A 310 -34.40 28.63 14.74
N ASP A 311 -34.99 29.48 13.90
CA ASP A 311 -35.79 30.63 14.29
C ASP A 311 -36.95 30.17 15.19
N GLU A 312 -37.18 30.86 16.32
CA GLU A 312 -38.48 31.48 16.59
C GLU A 312 -38.45 32.43 17.80
N GLN A 313 -39.40 33.35 17.77
CA GLN A 313 -39.50 34.64 18.43
C GLN A 313 -39.74 34.65 19.95
N SER A 314 -39.27 35.77 20.53
CA SER A 314 -39.96 36.68 21.46
C SER A 314 -40.15 36.35 22.95
N ASP A 315 -39.73 37.36 23.71
CA ASP A 315 -40.29 37.93 24.94
C ASP A 315 -39.74 37.47 26.30
N GLU A 316 -39.08 38.45 26.90
CA GLU A 316 -38.76 38.60 28.32
C GLU A 316 -40.06 38.65 29.14
N ASP A 317 -40.10 37.92 30.25
CA ASP A 317 -40.65 38.47 31.50
C ASP A 317 -40.21 37.67 32.74
N GLU A 318 -40.18 38.40 33.84
CA GLU A 318 -39.42 38.17 35.05
C GLU A 318 -39.91 37.05 36.00
N THR A 319 -38.99 36.71 36.92
CA THR A 319 -39.17 36.37 38.36
C THR A 319 -39.18 34.91 38.84
N SER A 320 -38.22 34.70 39.75
CA SER A 320 -38.31 33.99 41.05
C SER A 320 -37.88 32.52 41.16
N ASN A 321 -36.67 32.37 41.72
CA ASN A 321 -36.35 31.64 42.96
C ASN A 321 -36.59 30.11 43.02
N SER A 322 -35.51 29.31 42.96
CA SER A 322 -35.19 28.31 44.00
C SER A 322 -33.81 27.66 43.80
N GLU A 323 -33.04 27.67 44.90
CA GLU A 323 -32.07 26.68 45.42
C GLU A 323 -31.94 25.35 44.63
N THR A 324 -30.78 24.72 44.38
CA THR A 324 -29.56 24.58 45.17
C THR A 324 -28.49 23.80 44.37
N SER A 325 -27.21 24.09 44.69
CA SER A 325 -26.04 23.19 44.68
C SER A 325 -25.65 22.45 43.40
N GLU A 326 -24.63 22.91 42.67
CA GLU A 326 -23.59 22.04 42.11
C GLU A 326 -22.21 22.73 42.13
N THR A 327 -21.22 21.88 42.31
CA THR A 327 -19.83 22.11 42.69
C THR A 327 -18.99 22.77 41.59
N SER A 328 -18.09 23.66 42.02
CA SER A 328 -17.00 24.20 41.24
C SER A 328 -15.97 23.10 40.93
N ASP A 329 -15.76 22.79 39.66
CA ASP A 329 -14.46 22.32 39.19
C ASP A 329 -14.09 23.06 37.91
N SER A 330 -12.96 23.73 37.99
CA SER A 330 -12.37 24.54 36.93
C SER A 330 -11.80 23.64 35.85
N ASP A 331 -12.34 23.72 34.64
CA ASP A 331 -11.74 23.10 33.45
C ASP A 331 -10.41 23.78 33.14
N HIS A 332 -9.34 23.06 33.47
CA HIS A 332 -7.98 23.39 33.08
C HIS A 332 -7.81 22.97 31.61
N GLU A 333 -8.04 23.91 30.68
CA GLU A 333 -7.59 23.78 29.29
C GLU A 333 -6.05 23.67 29.28
N THR A 334 -5.54 22.44 29.23
CA THR A 334 -4.12 22.20 29.01
C THR A 334 -3.80 22.48 27.55
N SER A 335 -3.22 23.64 27.26
CA SER A 335 -2.57 23.95 25.98
C SER A 335 -1.57 22.85 25.63
N LYS A 336 -1.86 22.01 24.63
CA LYS A 336 -0.88 21.06 24.09
C LYS A 336 0.28 21.86 23.51
N LYS A 337 1.49 21.68 24.06
CA LYS A 337 2.73 22.19 23.47
C LYS A 337 2.89 21.56 22.08
N ILE A 338 2.88 22.39 21.04
CA ILE A 338 3.28 22.01 19.68
C ILE A 338 4.73 21.51 19.75
N GLY A 339 5.01 20.36 19.14
CA GLY A 339 6.35 19.79 19.08
C GLY A 339 7.31 20.65 18.27
N ALA A 340 8.58 20.29 18.23
CA ALA A 340 9.46 20.86 17.22
C ALA A 340 9.17 20.17 15.87
N PRO A 341 9.00 20.93 14.77
CA PRO A 341 8.76 20.34 13.46
C PRO A 341 9.84 19.33 13.09
N ALA A 342 9.43 18.22 12.54
CA ALA A 342 10.30 17.09 12.24
C ALA A 342 9.96 16.49 10.89
N CYS A 343 10.95 15.90 10.20
CA CYS A 343 10.69 15.20 8.95
C CYS A 343 11.47 13.89 8.84
N CYS A 344 10.99 12.98 8.02
CA CYS A 344 11.76 11.83 7.56
C CYS A 344 11.70 11.76 6.03
N GLY A 345 12.79 11.32 5.41
CA GLY A 345 12.93 11.34 3.97
C GLY A 345 13.71 10.15 3.43
N GLU A 346 13.31 9.71 2.25
CA GLU A 346 13.97 8.66 1.50
C GLU A 346 13.92 8.94 -0.01
N VAL A 347 14.96 8.48 -0.72
CA VAL A 347 14.98 8.47 -2.18
C VAL A 347 14.61 7.07 -2.62
N ARG A 348 13.54 6.92 -3.40
CA ARG A 348 12.98 5.63 -3.80
C ARG A 348 13.12 5.43 -5.29
N ARG A 349 13.38 4.19 -5.70
CA ARG A 349 13.43 3.75 -7.09
C ARG A 349 12.38 2.66 -7.31
N TRP A 350 11.55 2.89 -8.32
CA TRP A 350 10.41 2.06 -8.68
C TRP A 350 10.65 1.36 -10.02
N ARG A 351 10.44 0.05 -10.04
CA ARG A 351 10.62 -0.83 -11.21
C ARG A 351 9.57 -1.95 -11.15
N HIS A 352 9.47 -2.74 -12.21
CA HIS A 352 8.61 -3.93 -12.22
C HIS A 352 8.79 -4.80 -10.95
N GLY A 353 7.65 -5.20 -10.37
CA GLY A 353 7.56 -5.94 -9.11
C GLY A 353 7.49 -5.06 -7.87
N ALA A 354 7.73 -3.75 -7.99
CA ALA A 354 7.76 -2.85 -6.85
C ALA A 354 6.36 -2.45 -6.36
N TYR A 355 6.15 -2.34 -5.04
CA TYR A 355 4.88 -1.96 -4.40
C TYR A 355 5.08 -1.47 -2.95
N THR A 356 4.03 -0.88 -2.37
CA THR A 356 3.80 -0.83 -0.92
C THR A 356 2.38 -1.31 -0.59
N LEU A 357 2.13 -1.81 0.62
CA LEU A 357 0.81 -2.24 1.13
C LEU A 357 0.47 -1.51 2.43
N LEU A 358 -0.82 -1.37 2.66
CA LEU A 358 -1.39 -0.85 3.91
C LEU A 358 -1.21 -1.86 5.04
N HIS A 359 -1.08 -1.37 6.27
CA HIS A 359 -1.10 -2.23 7.45
C HIS A 359 -2.03 -1.78 8.55
N ASP A 360 -2.59 -2.75 9.27
CA ASP A 360 -3.55 -2.49 10.36
C ASP A 360 -2.89 -1.76 11.57
N GLY A 361 -1.58 -1.54 11.54
CA GLY A 361 -0.86 -0.67 12.49
C GLY A 361 -0.65 0.77 12.01
N GLU A 362 -0.79 1.04 10.71
CA GLU A 362 -0.46 2.33 10.06
C GLU A 362 -1.46 3.43 10.42
N GLY A 363 -2.51 3.10 11.18
CA GLY A 363 -3.56 3.99 11.69
C GLY A 363 -3.72 4.04 13.22
N THR A 364 -3.02 3.20 13.99
CA THR A 364 -3.15 3.23 15.48
C THR A 364 -2.30 4.32 16.13
N ASP A 365 -1.20 4.67 15.48
CA ASP A 365 -0.33 5.81 15.80
C ASP A 365 -0.25 6.83 14.65
N ALA A 366 -1.27 6.87 13.77
CA ALA A 366 -1.29 7.83 12.67
C ALA A 366 -1.38 9.26 13.21
N ASP A 367 -0.29 10.00 13.03
CA ASP A 367 -0.24 11.44 13.27
C ASP A 367 -0.64 12.20 12.02
N PHE A 368 -1.14 13.42 12.22
CA PHE A 368 -1.25 14.40 11.14
C PHE A 368 0.12 14.59 10.50
N ALA A 369 0.14 14.58 9.17
CA ALA A 369 1.40 14.63 8.44
C ALA A 369 1.22 15.26 7.06
N LEU A 370 2.27 15.96 6.61
CA LEU A 370 2.38 16.46 5.25
C LEU A 370 3.31 15.57 4.45
N ASP A 371 2.77 14.88 3.47
CA ASP A 371 3.56 14.11 2.52
C ASP A 371 4.05 15.00 1.38
N LEU A 372 5.31 14.78 0.98
CA LEU A 372 5.94 15.39 -0.17
C LEU A 372 6.48 14.29 -1.07
N LEU A 373 6.07 14.27 -2.34
CA LEU A 373 6.56 13.35 -3.36
C LEU A 373 7.10 14.15 -4.54
N LEU A 374 8.41 14.10 -4.78
CA LEU A 374 9.02 14.72 -5.96
C LEU A 374 9.48 13.62 -6.93
N TYR A 375 8.77 13.48 -8.04
CA TYR A 375 9.07 12.47 -9.05
C TYR A 375 10.18 12.94 -9.99
N THR A 376 11.16 12.08 -10.23
CA THR A 376 12.30 12.34 -11.12
C THR A 376 12.60 11.11 -11.97
N SER A 377 13.25 11.31 -13.12
CA SER A 377 13.60 10.24 -14.04
C SER A 377 12.40 9.36 -14.43
N CYS A 378 11.21 9.97 -14.45
CA CYS A 378 9.98 9.35 -14.90
C CYS A 378 9.81 9.63 -16.41
N PRO A 379 9.36 8.66 -17.22
CA PRO A 379 8.84 8.94 -18.55
C PRO A 379 7.74 10.01 -18.50
N ASP A 380 7.65 10.86 -19.53
CA ASP A 380 6.72 12.00 -19.56
C ASP A 380 5.24 11.57 -19.44
N ASP A 381 4.91 10.37 -19.93
CA ASP A 381 3.57 9.79 -19.92
C ASP A 381 3.59 8.40 -19.25
N TRP A 382 3.77 8.34 -17.92
CA TRP A 382 3.67 7.07 -17.18
C TRP A 382 2.24 6.51 -17.24
N PRO A 383 2.02 5.33 -17.87
CA PRO A 383 0.66 4.80 -18.02
C PRO A 383 0.09 4.36 -16.67
N SER A 384 -1.15 4.74 -16.38
CA SER A 384 -1.81 4.35 -15.12
C SER A 384 -2.00 2.83 -14.99
N ASP A 385 -2.14 2.12 -16.12
CA ASP A 385 -2.27 0.66 -16.15
C ASP A 385 -0.98 -0.08 -15.82
N PHE A 386 0.17 0.61 -15.71
CA PHE A 386 1.44 0.02 -15.26
C PHE A 386 1.51 -0.12 -13.74
N GLY A 387 0.64 0.57 -12.98
CA GLY A 387 0.77 0.72 -11.53
C GLY A 387 1.79 1.81 -11.17
N GLY A 388 2.40 1.71 -9.99
CA GLY A 388 3.41 2.68 -9.51
C GLY A 388 2.84 4.04 -9.05
N PHE A 389 1.54 4.26 -9.19
CA PHE A 389 0.87 5.44 -8.64
C PHE A 389 0.72 5.34 -7.13
N THR A 390 0.75 6.48 -6.46
CA THR A 390 0.42 6.57 -5.03
C THR A 390 -1.08 6.79 -4.89
N SER A 391 -1.77 5.91 -4.18
CA SER A 391 -3.19 6.03 -3.85
C SER A 391 -3.33 6.36 -2.37
N TYR A 392 -4.21 7.31 -2.06
CA TYR A 392 -4.63 7.68 -0.71
C TYR A 392 -6.07 7.20 -0.52
N VAL A 393 -6.32 6.54 0.60
CA VAL A 393 -7.61 5.91 0.91
C VAL A 393 -8.05 6.27 2.32
N ALA A 394 -9.37 6.33 2.52
CA ALA A 394 -9.94 6.43 3.85
C ALA A 394 -9.76 5.10 4.60
N ARG A 395 -9.46 5.17 5.88
CA ARG A 395 -9.29 4.01 6.75
C ARG A 395 -10.61 3.26 6.87
N ASP A 396 -10.54 1.94 6.80
CA ASP A 396 -11.68 1.03 6.98
C ASP A 396 -12.83 1.24 5.96
N GLU A 397 -12.55 1.97 4.87
CA GLU A 397 -13.48 2.25 3.78
C GLU A 397 -12.88 1.78 2.44
N ASP A 398 -13.74 1.42 1.49
CA ASP A 398 -13.35 1.10 0.11
C ASP A 398 -13.20 2.36 -0.77
N GLU A 399 -13.16 3.56 -0.17
CA GLU A 399 -13.12 4.85 -0.87
C GLU A 399 -11.67 5.30 -1.15
N GLU A 400 -11.34 5.43 -2.44
CA GLU A 400 -10.12 6.07 -2.90
C GLU A 400 -10.30 7.59 -2.93
N LEU A 401 -9.55 8.29 -2.07
CA LEU A 401 -9.63 9.75 -1.91
C LEU A 401 -8.84 10.48 -3.00
N LEU A 402 -7.64 9.98 -3.33
CA LEU A 402 -6.72 10.62 -4.26
C LEU A 402 -5.76 9.62 -4.90
N THR A 403 -5.58 9.72 -6.22
CA THR A 403 -4.53 8.98 -6.95
C THR A 403 -3.53 9.94 -7.58
N MET A 404 -2.25 9.74 -7.25
CA MET A 404 -1.12 10.51 -7.76
C MET A 404 -0.28 9.67 -8.73
N LEU A 405 -0.34 10.03 -10.01
CA LEU A 405 0.48 9.42 -11.05
C LEU A 405 1.92 9.97 -11.01
N PRO A 406 2.94 9.11 -11.22
CA PRO A 406 4.31 9.56 -11.40
C PRO A 406 4.40 10.50 -12.59
N LYS A 407 4.98 11.68 -12.38
CA LYS A 407 5.18 12.67 -13.44
C LYS A 407 6.50 13.40 -13.25
N ASN A 408 7.34 13.38 -14.27
CA ASN A 408 8.68 13.93 -14.17
C ASN A 408 8.68 15.41 -13.73
N ASN A 409 9.54 15.74 -12.78
CA ASN A 409 9.69 17.09 -12.21
C ASN A 409 8.40 17.67 -11.61
N ALA A 410 7.49 16.82 -11.14
CA ALA A 410 6.30 17.21 -10.42
C ALA A 410 6.47 16.98 -8.91
N LEU A 411 6.26 18.03 -8.12
CA LEU A 411 6.15 17.96 -6.67
C LEU A 411 4.67 17.79 -6.28
N ALA A 412 4.33 16.71 -5.61
CA ALA A 412 3.04 16.55 -4.95
C ALA A 412 3.19 16.85 -3.46
N LEU A 413 2.23 17.61 -2.90
CA LEU A 413 2.04 17.78 -1.47
C LEU A 413 0.66 17.26 -1.13
N VAL A 414 0.55 16.45 -0.08
CA VAL A 414 -0.73 15.92 0.41
C VAL A 414 -0.74 15.96 1.93
N TYR A 415 -1.71 16.67 2.51
CA TYR A 415 -1.92 16.68 3.95
C TYR A 415 -2.82 15.50 4.33
N ARG A 416 -2.35 14.65 5.23
CA ARG A 416 -3.09 13.50 5.75
C ARG A 416 -3.50 13.75 7.19
N ASP A 417 -4.74 13.38 7.49
CA ASP A 417 -5.21 13.20 8.85
C ASP A 417 -4.93 11.77 9.36
N ARG A 418 -5.52 11.43 10.50
CA ARG A 418 -5.32 10.14 11.18
C ARG A 418 -6.05 8.98 10.51
N GLU A 419 -7.05 9.28 9.68
CA GLU A 419 -7.88 8.29 8.99
C GLU A 419 -7.48 8.16 7.51
N THR A 420 -6.44 8.88 7.07
CA THR A 420 -5.94 8.80 5.70
C THR A 420 -4.70 7.92 5.62
N LEU A 421 -4.82 6.82 4.88
CA LEU A 421 -3.72 5.90 4.59
C LEU A 421 -3.22 6.08 3.14
N LYS A 422 -2.04 5.56 2.84
CA LYS A 422 -1.51 5.58 1.46
C LYS A 422 -0.72 4.34 1.11
N PHE A 423 -0.74 3.98 -0.17
CA PHE A 423 0.11 2.96 -0.73
C PHE A 423 0.54 3.31 -2.16
N VAL A 424 1.51 2.58 -2.67
CA VAL A 424 2.04 2.68 -4.04
C VAL A 424 1.71 1.37 -4.73
N LYS A 425 0.84 1.44 -5.74
CA LYS A 425 0.32 0.27 -6.44
C LYS A 425 1.44 -0.52 -7.11
N HIS A 426 1.33 -1.85 -7.07
CA HIS A 426 2.24 -2.77 -7.74
C HIS A 426 2.55 -2.40 -9.20
N VAL A 427 3.84 -2.23 -9.51
CA VAL A 427 4.35 -1.97 -10.85
C VAL A 427 4.42 -3.28 -11.64
N ASN A 428 3.51 -3.47 -12.57
CA ASN A 428 3.32 -4.75 -13.25
C ASN A 428 4.22 -4.94 -14.49
N HIS A 429 4.11 -6.10 -15.11
CA HIS A 429 4.96 -6.57 -16.21
C HIS A 429 4.80 -5.79 -17.52
N ARG A 430 3.82 -4.90 -17.64
CA ARG A 430 3.82 -3.93 -18.74
C ARG A 430 5.05 -3.01 -18.69
N CYS A 431 5.66 -2.90 -17.50
CA CYS A 431 6.94 -2.25 -17.25
C CYS A 431 8.14 -3.22 -17.33
N ASN A 432 8.14 -4.21 -18.23
CA ASN A 432 9.19 -5.24 -18.29
C ASN A 432 10.52 -4.78 -18.89
N ASN A 433 10.58 -3.60 -19.51
CA ASN A 433 11.84 -3.04 -19.99
C ASN A 433 12.65 -2.51 -18.79
N PRO A 434 13.87 -3.00 -18.52
CA PRO A 434 14.69 -2.55 -17.39
C PRO A 434 14.98 -1.04 -17.37
N SER A 435 14.86 -0.36 -18.51
CA SER A 435 15.01 1.10 -18.57
C SER A 435 13.76 1.86 -18.11
N LEU A 436 12.60 1.20 -18.06
CA LEU A 436 11.35 1.77 -17.54
C LEU A 436 11.38 1.68 -16.01
N THR A 437 11.92 2.73 -15.41
CA THR A 437 11.93 2.94 -13.97
C THR A 437 11.62 4.41 -13.72
N PHE A 438 11.21 4.74 -12.51
CA PHE A 438 11.17 6.13 -12.06
C PHE A 438 11.71 6.22 -10.64
N HIS A 439 12.11 7.42 -10.27
CA HIS A 439 12.53 7.72 -8.91
C HIS A 439 11.56 8.70 -8.29
N ASP A 440 11.44 8.67 -6.98
CA ASP A 440 10.89 9.78 -6.23
C ASP A 440 11.75 10.12 -5.01
N ILE A 441 11.61 11.36 -4.58
CA ILE A 441 12.10 11.83 -3.29
C ILE A 441 10.85 11.98 -2.42
N SER A 442 10.73 11.10 -1.42
CA SER A 442 9.57 11.01 -0.54
C SER A 442 9.93 11.55 0.84
N PHE A 443 9.27 12.62 1.26
CA PHE A 443 9.37 13.17 2.61
C PHE A 443 8.02 13.13 3.31
N VAL A 444 8.06 12.96 4.63
CA VAL A 444 6.92 13.14 5.52
C VAL A 444 7.31 14.16 6.58
N TYR A 445 6.52 15.23 6.71
CA TYR A 445 6.69 16.28 7.69
C TYR A 445 5.63 16.17 8.79
N TYR A 446 6.04 16.42 10.03
CA TYR A 446 5.22 16.41 11.24
C TYR A 446 5.35 17.76 11.93
N GLU A 447 4.23 18.25 12.48
CA GLU A 447 4.16 19.50 13.25
C GLU A 447 4.73 19.37 14.66
#